data_AF-A0A1G1J4S4-F1
#
_entry.id   AF-A0A1G1J4S4-F1
#
_cell.length_a   1.000
_cell.length_b   1.000
_cell.length_c   1.000
_cell.angle_alpha   90.00
_cell.angle_beta   90.00
_cell.angle_gamma   90.00
#
_symmetry.space_group_name_H-M   'P 1'
#
loop_
_entity.id
_entity.type
_entity.pdbx_description
1 polymer ?
#
loop_
_entity_poly.entity_id
_entity_poly.type
_entity_poly.pdbx_seq_one_letter_code
_entity_poly.pdbx_strand_id
1 'polypeptide(L)' 'MEKHDEIPQEYVTPVSYVIGWLCVTFGSIPLFIAINDKNMVALFIGLGLLFAAVVLFLIGKHQSRELIKKLSIRKSIQ' A
#
# COMPACT_ATOMS: atom_id res chain seq x y z
N MET A 1 -15.67 25.19 26.30
CA MET A 1 -16.07 24.15 25.34
C MET A 1 -14.97 24.08 24.30
N GLU A 2 -14.05 23.15 24.52
CA GLU A 2 -12.81 23.00 23.76
C GLU A 2 -13.16 22.44 22.38
N LYS A 3 -12.80 23.20 21.35
CA LYS A 3 -13.07 22.86 19.96
C LYS A 3 -12.09 21.73 19.60
N HIS A 4 -12.59 20.51 19.53
CA HIS A 4 -11.87 19.42 18.86
C HIS A 4 -11.75 19.82 17.39
N ASP A 5 -10.63 20.42 17.03
CA ASP A 5 -10.23 20.57 15.63
C ASP A 5 -10.01 19.15 15.10
N GLU A 6 -11.06 18.58 14.50
CA GLU A 6 -10.98 17.46 13.58
C GLU A 6 -10.04 17.88 12.46
N ILE A 7 -8.75 17.57 12.64
CA ILE A 7 -7.79 17.51 11.54
C ILE A 7 -8.47 16.63 10.50
N PRO A 8 -8.77 17.12 9.29
CA PRO A 8 -9.32 16.24 8.27
C PRO A 8 -8.30 15.12 8.10
N GLN A 9 -8.71 13.90 8.50
CA GLN A 9 -8.07 12.65 8.13
C GLN A 9 -8.25 12.47 6.62
N GLU A 10 -7.77 13.42 5.82
CA GLU A 10 -7.27 13.12 4.51
C GLU A 10 -5.98 12.35 4.74
N TYR A 11 -6.15 11.11 5.22
CA TYR A 11 -5.14 10.07 5.13
C TYR A 11 -4.96 9.91 3.63
N VAL A 12 -4.07 10.72 3.05
CA VAL A 12 -3.65 10.61 1.67
C VAL A 12 -3.09 9.21 1.58
N THR A 13 -3.95 8.25 1.22
CA THR A 13 -3.57 6.86 1.07
C THR A 13 -2.47 6.92 0.02
N PRO A 14 -1.22 6.61 0.38
CA PRO A 14 -0.14 6.77 -0.57
C PRO A 14 -0.52 5.96 -1.80
N VAL A 15 -0.31 6.52 -2.99
CA VAL A 15 -0.66 5.86 -4.26
C VAL A 15 -0.10 4.43 -4.32
N SER A 16 1.04 4.19 -3.65
CA SER A 16 1.62 2.87 -3.46
C SER A 16 0.75 1.87 -2.69
N TYR A 17 -0.07 2.29 -1.71
CA TYR A 17 -1.04 1.41 -1.04
C TYR A 17 -2.17 1.02 -1.99
N VAL A 18 -2.70 1.95 -2.78
CA VAL A 18 -3.77 1.67 -3.75
C VAL A 18 -3.27 0.70 -4.83
N ILE A 19 -2.09 0.97 -5.40
CA ILE A 19 -1.46 0.07 -6.37
C ILE A 19 -1.11 -1.28 -5.72
N GLY A 20 -0.63 -1.28 -4.47
CA GLY A 20 -0.36 -2.50 -3.72
C GLY A 20 -1.60 -3.39 -3.58
N TRP A 21 -2.74 -2.81 -3.22
CA TRP A 21 -4.02 -3.54 -3.16
C TRP A 21 -4.44 -4.09 -4.53
N LEU A 22 -4.31 -3.30 -5.60
CA LEU A 22 -4.59 -3.78 -6.96
C LEU A 22 -3.69 -4.96 -7.33
N CYS A 23 -2.40 -4.90 -7.03
CA CYS A 23 -1.47 -6.00 -7.29
C CYS A 23 -1.85 -7.28 -6.52
N VAL A 24 -2.36 -7.18 -5.29
CA VAL A 24 -2.86 -8.35 -4.55
C VAL A 24 -4.10 -8.94 -5.22
N THR A 25 -5.08 -8.10 -5.58
CA THR A 25 -6.32 -8.55 -6.21
C THR A 25 -6.03 -9.20 -7.56
N PHE A 26 -5.27 -8.54 -8.43
CA PHE A 26 -4.93 -9.08 -9.75
C PHE A 26 -3.94 -10.25 -9.69
N GLY A 27 -3.05 -10.30 -8.69
CA GLY A 27 -2.12 -11.41 -8.48
C GLY A 27 -2.79 -12.69 -8.01
N SER A 28 -3.96 -12.60 -7.37
CA SER A 28 -4.72 -13.76 -6.89
C SER A 28 -5.35 -14.59 -8.03
N ILE A 29 -5.73 -13.95 -9.14
CA ILE A 29 -6.34 -14.60 -10.31
C ILE A 29 -5.39 -15.62 -10.97
N PRO A 30 -4.16 -15.25 -11.39
CA PRO A 30 -3.22 -16.21 -11.95
C PRO A 30 -2.78 -17.26 -10.93
N LEU A 31 -2.80 -16.95 -9.62
CA LEU A 31 -2.55 -17.94 -8.58
C LEU A 31 -3.64 -19.03 -8.55
N PHE A 32 -4.91 -18.63 -8.65
CA PHE A 32 -6.03 -19.57 -8.70
C PHE A 32 -6.00 -20.45 -9.96
N ILE A 33 -5.72 -19.83 -11.11
CA ILE A 33 -5.52 -20.55 -12.39
C ILE A 33 -4.34 -21.52 -12.28
N ALA A 34 -3.23 -21.10 -11.69
CA ALA A 34 -2.05 -21.94 -11.52
C ALA A 34 -2.33 -23.20 -10.69
N ILE A 35 -3.13 -23.08 -9.63
CA ILE A 35 -3.52 -24.21 -8.80
C ILE A 35 -4.41 -25.18 -9.59
N ASN A 36 -5.35 -24.65 -10.38
CA ASN A 36 -6.31 -25.46 -11.12
C ASN A 36 -5.66 -26.17 -12.33
N ASP A 37 -4.85 -25.45 -13.11
CA ASP A 37 -4.23 -25.95 -14.34
C ASP A 37 -2.81 -26.51 -14.12
N LYS A 38 -2.31 -26.52 -12.87
CA LYS A 38 -0.91 -26.83 -12.53
C LYS A 38 0.10 -26.04 -13.37
N ASN A 39 -0.28 -24.84 -13.79
CA ASN A 39 0.51 -24.02 -14.67
C ASN A 39 1.55 -23.22 -13.87
N MET A 40 2.80 -23.69 -13.92
CA MET A 40 3.95 -23.06 -13.26
C MET A 40 4.15 -21.60 -13.68
N VAL A 41 3.86 -21.26 -14.95
CA VAL A 41 4.03 -19.89 -15.46
C VAL A 41 3.06 -18.93 -14.77
N ALA A 42 1.79 -19.34 -14.65
CA ALA A 42 0.77 -18.55 -13.95
C ALA A 42 1.12 -18.40 -12.46
N LEU A 43 1.74 -19.42 -11.85
CA LEU A 43 2.20 -19.37 -10.47
C LEU A 43 3.29 -18.30 -10.29
N PHE A 44 4.30 -18.28 -11.15
CA PHE A 44 5.37 -17.27 -11.11
C PHE A 44 4.84 -15.84 -11.32
N ILE A 45 3.88 -15.65 -12.24
CA ILE A 45 3.27 -14.34 -12.48
C ILE A 45 2.50 -13.85 -11.24
N GLY A 46 1.65 -14.70 -10.65
CA GLY A 46 0.90 -14.33 -9.46
C GLY A 46 1.80 -14.05 -8.25
N LEU A 47 2.84 -14.87 -8.07
CA LEU A 47 3.82 -14.68 -6.99
C LEU A 47 4.63 -13.39 -7.18
N GLY A 48 5.01 -13.06 -8.42
CA GLY A 48 5.69 -11.81 -8.75
C GLY A 48 4.84 -10.57 -8.46
N LEU A 49 3.54 -10.62 -8.77
CA LEU A 49 2.59 -9.55 -8.45
C LEU A 49 2.41 -9.36 -6.94
N LEU A 50 2.34 -10.46 -6.19
CA LEU A 50 2.28 -10.40 -4.72
C LEU A 50 3.56 -9.83 -4.11
N PHE A 51 4.72 -10.20 -4.63
CA PHE A 51 5.99 -9.63 -4.20
C PHE A 51 6.05 -8.12 -4.47
N ALA A 52 5.64 -7.68 -5.67
CA ALA A 52 5.55 -6.26 -6.01
C ALA A 52 4.61 -5.50 -5.07
N ALA A 53 3.47 -6.10 -4.69
CA ALA A 53 2.55 -5.51 -3.71
C ALA A 53 3.25 -5.26 -2.36
N VAL A 54 3.96 -6.26 -1.83
CA VAL A 54 4.69 -6.12 -0.55
C VAL A 54 5.71 -4.99 -0.60
N VAL A 55 6.46 -4.88 -1.69
CA VAL A 55 7.43 -3.79 -1.89
C VAL A 55 6.73 -2.43 -1.89
N LEU A 56 5.60 -2.30 -2.58
CA LEU A 56 4.81 -1.07 -2.62
C LEU A 56 4.24 -0.71 -1.24
N PHE A 57 3.81 -1.69 -0.45
CA PHE A 57 3.38 -1.48 0.94
C PHE A 57 4.53 -0.95 1.82
N LEU A 58 5.74 -1.50 1.66
CA LEU A 58 6.92 -1.03 2.40
C LEU A 58 7.32 0.39 2.00
N ILE A 59 7.29 0.71 0.70
CA ILE A 59 7.52 2.06 0.18
C ILE A 59 6.46 3.02 0.73
N GLY A 60 5.19 2.63 0.70
CA GLY A 60 4.10 3.41 1.27
C GLY A 60 4.32 3.71 2.74
N LYS A 61 4.68 2.70 3.54
CA LYS A 61 4.98 2.85 4.96
C LYS A 61 6.14 3.81 5.21
N HIS A 62 7.17 3.77 4.38
CA HIS A 62 8.30 4.71 4.46
C HIS A 62 7.86 6.15 4.15
N GLN A 63 7.10 6.35 3.07
CA GLN A 63 6.57 7.66 2.68
C GLN A 63 5.68 8.27 3.77
N SER A 64 4.80 7.47 4.39
CA SER A 64 3.95 7.93 5.49
C SER A 64 4.76 8.38 6.71
N ARG A 65 5.87 7.69 7.04
CA ARG A 65 6.74 8.10 8.16
C ARG A 65 7.42 9.44 7.91
N GLU A 66 7.89 9.67 6.68
CA GLU A 66 8.53 10.94 6.30
C GLU A 66 7.52 12.10 6.28
N LEU A 67 6.28 11.86 5.83
CA LEU A 67 5.21 12.86 5.89
C LEU A 67 4.85 13.25 7.33
N ILE A 68 4.74 12.27 8.24
CA ILE A 68 4.46 12.52 9.66
C ILE A 68 5.57 13.34 10.31
N LYS A 69 6.85 13.04 10.02
CA LYS A 69 7.98 13.84 10.52
C LYS A 69 7.89 15.30 10.05
N LYS A 70 7.61 15.53 8.76
CA LYS A 70 7.46 16.89 8.21
C LYS A 70 6.30 17.66 8.83
N LEU A 71 5.17 17.00 9.07
CA LEU A 71 4.01 17.58 9.77
C LEU A 71 4.33 17.93 11.24
N SER A 72 5.03 17.04 11.95
CA SER A 72 5.47 17.29 13.32
C SER A 72 6.42 18.49 13.44
N ILE A 73 7.34 18.65 12.47
CA ILE A 73 8.25 19.81 12.44
C ILE A 73 7.46 21.11 12.20
N ARG A 74 6.52 21.12 11.25
CA ARG A 74 5.69 22.32 11.01
C ARG A 74 4.84 22.73 12.20
N LYS A 75 4.32 21.75 12.97
CA LYS A 75 3.54 22.02 14.18
C LYS A 75 4.38 22.53 15.37
N SER A 76 5.70 22.30 15.36
CA SER A 76 6.62 22.77 16.42
C SER A 76 7.13 24.20 16.19
N ILE A 77 6.93 24.76 14.99
CA ILE A 77 7.42 26.10 14.61
C ILE A 77 6.30 27.16 14.73
N GLN A 78 5.04 26.73 14.79
CA GLN A 78 3.88 27.58 15.13
C GLN A 78 3.60 27.55 16.62
#